data_AF-A0A1F5BER9-F1
#
_entry.id   AF-A0A1F5BER9-F1
#
_cell.length_a   1.000
_cell.length_b   1.000
_cell.length_c   1.000
_cell.angle_alpha   90.00
_cell.angle_beta   90.00
_cell.angle_gamma   90.00
#
_symmetry.space_group_name_H-M   'P 1'
#
loop_
_entity.id
_entity.type
_entity.pdbx_description
1 polymer ?
#
loop_
_entity_poly.entity_id
_entity_poly.type
_entity_poly.pdbx_seq_one_letter_code
_entity_poly.pdbx_strand_id
1 'polypeptide(L)'
;FTFTRLFQSTVELLPGPEKRDTYGRLLAYVRTADGEFFNVTLVREGYAFAYLKFPFDETWKKELKAAETAARQAGRGLWRREPYPMLGAAEAGRRVGEIVTVRFRCLRSFKRGGFRILEADGAAFDAAIPLDVYKSLPGSLDFAGRTIEATGLVELFKGRPQIMIGVPVQLKRID
;
A
#
# COMPACT_ATOMS: atom_id res chain seq x y z
N PHE A 1 -0.11 1.87 3.67
CA PHE A 1 1.16 2.09 4.40
C PHE A 1 1.54 3.55 4.43
N THR A 2 1.94 4.15 3.29
CA THR A 2 2.30 5.59 3.25
C THR A 2 1.12 6.48 3.62
N PHE A 3 -0.04 6.27 2.99
CA PHE A 3 -1.25 7.05 3.28
C PHE A 3 -1.58 7.01 4.78
N THR A 4 -1.63 5.83 5.39
CA THR A 4 -1.95 5.72 6.83
C THR A 4 -0.94 6.35 7.77
N ARG A 5 0.35 6.41 7.42
CA ARG A 5 1.37 7.03 8.28
C ARG A 5 1.56 8.52 8.03
N LEU A 6 1.28 9.01 6.82
CA LEU A 6 1.58 10.39 6.42
C LEU A 6 0.35 11.24 6.06
N PHE A 7 -0.84 10.67 5.91
CA PHE A 7 -2.04 11.44 5.56
C PHE A 7 -2.38 12.44 6.68
N GLN A 8 -2.51 13.71 6.31
CA GLN A 8 -2.70 14.85 7.22
C GLN A 8 -1.57 15.05 8.25
N SER A 9 -0.42 14.41 8.04
CA SER A 9 0.78 14.63 8.84
C SER A 9 1.62 15.76 8.25
N THR A 10 2.23 16.57 9.13
CA THR A 10 3.29 17.49 8.70
C THR A 10 4.59 16.71 8.54
N VAL A 11 5.27 16.91 7.40
CA VAL A 11 6.56 16.29 7.11
C VAL A 11 7.53 17.35 6.61
N GLU A 12 8.82 17.10 6.82
CA GLU A 12 9.89 17.89 6.25
C GLU A 12 10.38 17.24 4.96
N LEU A 13 10.58 18.06 3.92
CA LEU A 13 11.16 17.64 2.65
C LEU A 13 12.64 17.99 2.63
N LEU A 14 13.47 16.96 2.58
CA LEU A 14 14.91 17.11 2.50
C LEU A 14 15.34 17.03 1.04
N PRO A 15 15.98 18.07 0.47
CA PRO A 15 16.36 18.07 -0.93
C PRO A 15 17.37 16.96 -1.22
N GLY A 16 17.21 16.31 -2.38
CA GLY A 16 18.24 15.42 -2.92
C GLY A 16 19.38 16.18 -3.60
N PRO A 17 20.38 15.46 -4.14
CA PRO A 17 21.47 16.07 -4.92
C PRO A 17 20.95 16.88 -6.12
N GLU A 18 19.84 16.43 -6.69
CA GLU A 18 19.10 17.14 -7.72
C GLU A 18 17.73 17.56 -7.15
N LYS A 19 17.34 18.81 -7.40
CA LYS A 19 16.05 19.34 -6.90
C LYS A 19 14.86 18.85 -7.71
N ARG A 20 15.03 18.67 -9.03
CA ARG A 20 13.98 18.22 -9.93
C ARG A 20 14.54 17.29 -10.98
N ASP A 21 13.70 16.39 -11.48
CA ASP A 21 14.04 15.54 -12.63
C ASP A 21 13.70 16.20 -13.98
N THR A 22 13.96 15.47 -15.07
CA THR A 22 13.68 15.90 -16.45
C THR A 22 12.20 16.16 -16.74
N TYR A 23 11.29 15.65 -15.91
CA TYR A 23 9.85 15.90 -16.01
C TYR A 23 9.38 17.03 -15.09
N GLY A 24 10.32 17.71 -14.42
CA GLY A 24 10.04 18.82 -13.51
C GLY A 24 9.47 18.38 -12.15
N ARG A 25 9.48 17.09 -11.81
CA ARG A 25 8.99 16.60 -10.51
C ARG A 25 9.97 16.97 -9.40
N LEU A 26 9.46 17.36 -8.24
CA LEU A 26 10.31 17.65 -7.07
C LEU A 26 10.92 16.34 -6.54
N LEU A 27 12.23 16.33 -6.36
CA LEU A 27 12.97 15.21 -5.76
C LEU A 27 13.37 15.57 -4.33
N ALA A 28 12.81 14.84 -3.37
CA ALA A 28 13.09 15.04 -1.96
C ALA A 28 12.92 13.73 -1.18
N TYR A 29 13.62 13.63 -0.06
CA TYR A 29 13.36 12.64 0.98
C TYR A 29 12.35 13.19 1.97
N VAL A 30 11.59 12.30 2.59
CA VAL A 30 10.57 12.66 3.58
C VAL A 30 11.11 12.34 4.97
N ARG A 31 11.18 13.37 5.82
CA ARG A 31 11.42 13.23 7.25
C ARG A 31 10.13 13.50 8.02
N THR A 32 9.73 12.55 8.85
CA THR A 32 8.55 12.68 9.71
C THR A 32 8.85 13.54 10.93
N ALA A 33 7.81 13.96 11.67
CA ALA A 33 7.96 14.81 12.86
C ALA A 33 8.78 14.17 14.00
N ASP A 34 8.79 12.84 14.09
CA ASP A 34 9.61 12.05 15.01
C ASP A 34 11.05 11.82 14.51
N GLY A 35 11.41 12.42 13.37
CA GLY A 35 12.76 12.34 12.80
C GLY A 35 13.04 11.08 11.97
N GLU A 36 12.03 10.23 11.73
CA GLU A 36 12.17 9.05 10.89
C GLU A 36 12.32 9.45 9.40
N PHE A 37 13.34 8.89 8.74
CA PHE A 37 13.51 9.01 7.30
C PHE A 37 12.63 8.00 6.58
N PHE A 38 11.46 8.45 6.14
CA PHE A 38 10.38 7.58 5.69
C PHE A 38 10.76 6.74 4.46
N ASN A 39 11.63 7.26 3.58
CA ASN A 39 12.13 6.52 2.42
C ASN A 39 12.92 5.26 2.84
N VAL A 40 13.73 5.34 3.89
CA VAL A 40 14.49 4.19 4.42
C VAL A 40 13.52 3.17 5.01
N THR A 41 12.47 3.62 5.70
CA THR A 41 11.42 2.77 6.26
C THR A 41 10.66 2.02 5.17
N LEU A 42 10.29 2.68 4.08
CA LEU A 42 9.65 2.03 2.94
C LEU A 42 10.52 0.90 2.37
N VAL A 43 11.82 1.13 2.22
CA VAL A 43 12.74 0.11 1.72
C VAL A 43 12.93 -1.03 2.73
N ARG A 44 13.10 -0.71 4.02
CA ARG A 44 13.30 -1.68 5.11
C ARG A 44 12.10 -2.60 5.31
N GLU A 45 10.90 -2.08 5.11
CA GLU A 45 9.65 -2.86 5.16
C GLU A 45 9.34 -3.56 3.82
N GLY A 46 10.20 -3.40 2.80
CA GLY A 46 10.07 -4.08 1.52
C GLY A 46 8.98 -3.50 0.61
N TYR A 47 8.55 -2.26 0.83
CA TYR A 47 7.57 -1.56 -0.03
C TYR A 47 8.20 -0.84 -1.23
N ALA A 48 9.53 -0.68 -1.24
CA ALA A 48 10.24 0.00 -2.32
C ALA A 48 11.60 -0.63 -2.59
N PHE A 49 12.06 -0.54 -3.85
CA PHE A 49 13.43 -0.84 -4.24
C PHE A 49 14.35 0.36 -3.99
N ALA A 50 15.61 0.10 -3.63
CA ALA A 50 16.64 1.13 -3.54
C ALA A 50 17.32 1.32 -4.90
N TYR A 51 16.87 2.29 -5.70
CA TYR A 51 17.46 2.59 -7.01
C TYR A 51 18.73 3.45 -6.91
N LEU A 52 19.82 2.83 -6.45
CA LEU A 52 21.09 3.51 -6.12
C LEU A 52 21.96 3.91 -7.34
N LYS A 53 21.43 3.80 -8.56
CA LYS A 53 22.16 4.15 -9.80
C LYS A 53 22.17 5.65 -10.12
N PHE A 54 21.30 6.42 -9.48
CA PHE A 54 21.17 7.87 -9.65
C PHE A 54 22.09 8.62 -8.65
N PRO A 55 22.22 9.95 -8.74
CA PRO A 55 22.95 10.72 -7.72
C PRO A 55 22.34 10.56 -6.32
N PHE A 56 23.18 10.25 -5.33
CA PHE A 56 22.81 10.17 -3.90
C PHE A 56 23.91 10.79 -3.05
N ASP A 57 23.55 11.25 -1.84
CA ASP A 57 24.52 11.35 -0.75
C ASP A 57 25.02 9.93 -0.40
N GLU A 58 26.33 9.77 -0.20
CA GLU A 58 26.92 8.46 0.08
C GLU A 58 26.43 7.85 1.40
N THR A 59 26.04 8.68 2.38
CA THR A 59 25.42 8.22 3.63
C THR A 59 24.05 7.60 3.35
N TRP A 60 23.20 8.29 2.59
CA TRP A 60 21.86 7.78 2.22
C TRP A 60 21.92 6.52 1.39
N LYS A 61 22.89 6.44 0.47
CA LYS A 61 23.13 5.26 -0.34
C LYS A 61 23.43 4.04 0.52
N LYS A 62 24.27 4.19 1.55
CA LYS A 62 24.59 3.10 2.50
C LYS A 62 23.38 2.66 3.30
N GLU A 63 22.61 3.60 3.84
CA GLU A 63 21.41 3.28 4.63
C GLU A 63 20.33 2.58 3.82
N LEU A 64 20.02 3.09 2.62
CA LEU A 64 19.04 2.47 1.72
C LEU A 64 19.47 1.07 1.28
N LYS A 65 20.77 0.88 1.00
CA LYS A 65 21.32 -0.44 0.68
C LYS A 65 21.15 -1.42 1.84
N ALA A 66 21.50 -0.99 3.07
CA ALA A 66 21.36 -1.82 4.26
C ALA A 66 19.89 -2.17 4.54
N ALA A 67 18.98 -1.20 4.39
CA ALA A 67 17.55 -1.41 4.52
C ALA A 67 17.02 -2.43 3.51
N GLU A 68 17.44 -2.35 2.25
CA GLU A 68 17.03 -3.29 1.21
C GLU A 68 17.54 -4.71 1.50
N THR A 69 18.80 -4.83 1.92
CA THR A 69 19.38 -6.13 2.33
C THR A 69 18.61 -6.75 3.49
N ALA A 70 18.26 -5.96 4.51
CA ALA A 70 17.46 -6.45 5.64
C ALA A 70 16.07 -6.93 5.18
N ALA A 71 15.41 -6.16 4.30
CA ALA A 71 14.10 -6.52 3.76
C ALA A 71 14.16 -7.82 2.93
N ARG A 72 15.22 -8.01 2.13
CA ARG A 72 15.48 -9.24 1.36
C ARG A 72 15.69 -10.45 2.26
N GLN A 73 16.57 -10.33 3.25
CA GLN A 73 16.88 -11.42 4.18
C GLN A 73 15.64 -11.83 5.00
N ALA A 74 14.80 -10.86 5.39
CA ALA A 74 13.56 -11.11 6.10
C ALA A 74 12.37 -11.48 5.18
N GLY A 75 12.55 -11.54 3.85
CA GLY A 75 11.49 -11.89 2.91
C GLY A 75 10.27 -10.94 2.98
N ARG A 76 10.49 -9.64 3.22
CA ARG A 76 9.42 -8.65 3.41
C ARG A 76 8.92 -8.08 2.08
N GLY A 77 7.62 -7.78 2.01
CA GLY A 77 7.00 -7.07 0.89
C GLY A 77 7.38 -7.64 -0.48
N LEU A 78 8.02 -6.81 -1.31
CA LEU A 78 8.52 -7.14 -2.66
C LEU A 78 9.49 -8.34 -2.69
N TRP A 79 10.08 -8.71 -1.56
CA TRP A 79 11.04 -9.81 -1.44
C TRP A 79 10.43 -11.12 -0.96
N ARG A 80 9.13 -11.14 -0.66
CA ARG A 80 8.40 -12.35 -0.26
C ARG A 80 8.32 -13.33 -1.43
N ARG A 81 8.65 -14.60 -1.19
CA ARG A 81 8.56 -15.68 -2.19
C ARG A 81 7.23 -16.42 -2.17
N GLU A 82 6.57 -16.44 -1.02
CA GLU A 82 5.28 -17.10 -0.84
C GLU A 82 4.11 -16.14 -1.07
N PRO A 83 2.92 -16.63 -1.42
CA PRO A 83 1.71 -15.81 -1.41
C PRO A 83 1.49 -15.13 -0.05
N TYR A 84 0.79 -14.00 -0.06
CA TYR A 84 0.34 -13.40 1.20
C TYR A 84 -0.67 -14.33 1.89
N PRO A 85 -0.71 -14.36 3.24
CA PRO A 85 -1.69 -15.16 3.96
C PRO A 85 -3.11 -14.85 3.47
N MET A 86 -3.88 -15.90 3.20
CA MET A 86 -5.29 -15.79 2.80
C MET A 86 -6.18 -15.84 4.04
N LEU A 87 -7.07 -14.86 4.19
CA LEU A 87 -7.92 -14.69 5.35
C LEU A 87 -9.38 -14.44 4.95
N GLY A 88 -10.31 -14.76 5.84
CA GLY A 88 -11.68 -14.27 5.73
C GLY A 88 -11.81 -12.80 6.17
N ALA A 89 -12.83 -12.11 5.67
CA ALA A 89 -13.11 -10.71 6.05
C ALA A 89 -13.19 -10.47 7.56
N ALA A 90 -13.76 -11.41 8.33
CA ALA A 90 -13.91 -11.31 9.77
C ALA A 90 -12.57 -11.29 10.54
N GLU A 91 -11.50 -11.81 9.94
CA GLU A 91 -10.19 -11.91 10.55
C GLU A 91 -9.30 -10.69 10.24
N ALA A 92 -9.65 -9.89 9.22
CA ALA A 92 -8.83 -8.80 8.74
C ALA A 92 -8.46 -7.81 9.87
N GLY A 93 -9.40 -7.45 10.73
CA GLY A 93 -9.16 -6.53 11.85
C GLY A 93 -8.09 -6.99 12.85
N ARG A 94 -7.77 -8.30 12.92
CA ARG A 94 -6.71 -8.84 13.78
C ARG A 94 -5.31 -8.73 13.16
N ARG A 95 -5.22 -8.32 11.89
CA ARG A 95 -3.99 -8.29 11.08
C ARG A 95 -3.68 -6.87 10.59
N VAL A 96 -4.16 -5.86 11.32
CA VAL A 96 -3.88 -4.44 11.03
C VAL A 96 -2.36 -4.22 11.01
N GLY A 97 -1.86 -3.56 9.96
CA GLY A 97 -0.44 -3.34 9.76
C GLY A 97 0.26 -4.43 8.93
N GLU A 98 -0.44 -5.52 8.57
CA GLU A 98 0.12 -6.59 7.75
C GLU A 98 -0.42 -6.57 6.32
N ILE A 99 0.41 -7.03 5.37
CA ILE A 99 -0.04 -7.29 4.00
C ILE A 99 -0.59 -8.72 3.95
N VAL A 100 -1.87 -8.83 3.61
CA VAL A 100 -2.59 -10.11 3.51
C VAL A 100 -3.45 -10.11 2.25
N THR A 101 -4.00 -11.27 1.91
CA THR A 101 -5.12 -11.36 0.97
C THR A 101 -6.40 -11.66 1.76
N VAL A 102 -7.40 -10.79 1.64
CA VAL A 102 -8.71 -10.99 2.24
C VAL A 102 -9.68 -11.48 1.17
N ARG A 103 -10.21 -12.68 1.36
CA ARG A 103 -11.30 -13.24 0.55
C ARG A 103 -12.64 -12.93 1.19
N PHE A 104 -13.56 -12.36 0.43
CA PHE A 104 -14.89 -11.99 0.92
C PHE A 104 -15.93 -11.98 -0.19
N ARG A 105 -17.19 -12.22 0.17
CA ARG A 105 -18.31 -11.95 -0.72
C ARG A 105 -18.65 -10.47 -0.63
N CYS A 106 -18.71 -9.78 -1.77
CA CYS A 106 -19.05 -8.37 -1.82
C CYS A 106 -20.57 -8.21 -1.68
N LEU A 107 -21.02 -7.64 -0.56
CA LEU A 107 -22.44 -7.32 -0.34
C LEU A 107 -22.91 -6.25 -1.32
N ARG A 108 -22.13 -5.17 -1.45
CA ARG A 108 -22.46 -4.04 -2.31
C ARG A 108 -21.23 -3.25 -2.73
N SER A 109 -21.37 -2.58 -3.87
CA SER A 109 -20.36 -1.71 -4.48
C SER A 109 -20.92 -0.29 -4.63
N PHE A 110 -20.36 0.69 -3.93
CA PHE A 110 -20.91 2.06 -3.91
C PHE A 110 -19.83 3.14 -3.89
N LYS A 111 -20.16 4.33 -4.41
CA LYS A 111 -19.24 5.47 -4.42
C LYS A 111 -19.27 6.17 -3.06
N ARG A 112 -18.10 6.48 -2.50
CA ARG A 112 -17.94 7.31 -1.30
C ARG A 112 -16.78 8.28 -1.54
N GLY A 113 -17.09 9.55 -1.77
CA GLY A 113 -16.09 10.55 -2.15
C GLY A 113 -15.37 10.17 -3.45
N GLY A 114 -14.03 10.24 -3.43
CA GLY A 114 -13.14 9.85 -4.54
C GLY A 114 -12.87 8.35 -4.67
N PHE A 115 -13.67 7.50 -4.02
CA PHE A 115 -13.44 6.06 -3.97
C PHE A 115 -14.70 5.26 -4.34
N ARG A 116 -14.49 4.08 -4.91
CA ARG A 116 -15.44 2.98 -4.92
C ARG A 116 -15.15 2.07 -3.72
N ILE A 117 -16.18 1.75 -2.95
CA ILE A 117 -16.09 0.84 -1.81
C ILE A 117 -16.77 -0.47 -2.17
N LEU A 118 -16.08 -1.58 -1.95
CA LEU A 118 -16.65 -2.93 -1.94
C LEU A 118 -16.80 -3.35 -0.47
N GLU A 119 -18.03 -3.47 0.00
CA GLU A 119 -18.33 -3.83 1.40
C GLU A 119 -18.48 -5.35 1.51
N ALA A 120 -17.84 -5.95 2.51
CA ALA A 120 -17.96 -7.38 2.77
C ALA A 120 -19.33 -7.75 3.34
N ASP A 121 -19.88 -8.86 2.87
CA ASP A 121 -21.07 -9.48 3.43
C ASP A 121 -20.73 -10.20 4.75
N GLY A 122 -21.54 -9.96 5.78
CA GLY A 122 -21.40 -10.61 7.10
C GLY A 122 -20.17 -10.23 7.93
N ALA A 123 -19.35 -9.26 7.52
CA ALA A 123 -18.16 -8.85 8.28
C ALA A 123 -17.85 -7.35 8.16
N ALA A 124 -17.19 -6.78 9.17
CA ALA A 124 -16.71 -5.41 9.14
C ALA A 124 -15.39 -5.31 8.35
N PHE A 125 -15.49 -5.30 7.02
CA PHE A 125 -14.34 -5.11 6.12
C PHE A 125 -14.76 -4.40 4.83
N ASP A 126 -13.92 -3.45 4.39
CA ASP A 126 -14.09 -2.72 3.12
C ASP A 126 -12.85 -2.93 2.22
N ALA A 127 -13.05 -3.08 0.91
CA ALA A 127 -12.00 -2.79 -0.07
C ALA A 127 -12.25 -1.40 -0.68
N ALA A 128 -11.30 -0.48 -0.51
CA ALA A 128 -11.40 0.90 -0.97
C ALA A 128 -10.56 1.10 -2.24
N ILE A 129 -11.20 1.51 -3.33
CA ILE A 129 -10.58 1.61 -4.66
C ILE A 129 -10.69 3.07 -5.12
N PRO A 130 -9.58 3.81 -5.31
CA PRO A 130 -9.62 5.12 -5.96
C PRO A 130 -10.34 5.07 -7.31
N LEU A 131 -11.10 6.12 -7.67
CA LEU A 131 -11.98 6.06 -8.86
C LEU A 131 -11.22 5.92 -10.19
N ASP A 132 -9.99 6.43 -10.28
CA ASP A 132 -9.08 6.26 -11.41
C ASP A 132 -8.59 4.80 -11.53
N VAL A 133 -8.26 4.17 -10.39
CA VAL A 133 -7.93 2.74 -10.34
C VAL A 133 -9.16 1.91 -10.70
N TYR A 134 -10.33 2.22 -10.14
CA TYR A 134 -11.58 1.50 -10.42
C TYR A 134 -11.93 1.49 -11.91
N LYS A 135 -11.72 2.59 -12.62
CA LYS A 135 -11.96 2.71 -14.07
C LYS A 135 -10.97 1.91 -14.92
N SER A 136 -9.80 1.59 -14.37
CA SER A 136 -8.76 0.80 -15.07
C SER A 136 -8.77 -0.67 -14.68
N LEU A 137 -9.68 -1.11 -13.81
CA LEU A 137 -9.83 -2.51 -13.48
C LEU A 137 -10.24 -3.32 -14.72
N PRO A 138 -9.63 -4.48 -14.96
CA PRO A 138 -10.01 -5.34 -16.07
C PRO A 138 -11.34 -6.05 -15.77
N GLY A 139 -12.07 -6.38 -16.84
CA GLY A 139 -13.29 -7.18 -16.76
C GLY A 139 -14.53 -6.40 -16.30
N SER A 140 -15.56 -7.14 -15.88
CA SER A 140 -16.82 -6.54 -15.43
C SER A 140 -16.66 -5.90 -14.05
N LEU A 141 -17.19 -4.68 -13.91
CA LEU A 141 -17.21 -3.91 -12.66
C LEU A 141 -18.44 -4.21 -11.78
N ASP A 142 -19.22 -5.24 -12.13
CA ASP A 142 -20.31 -5.77 -11.32
C ASP A 142 -19.75 -6.68 -10.22
N PHE A 143 -19.49 -6.08 -9.06
CA PHE A 143 -18.91 -6.78 -7.91
C PHE A 143 -19.96 -7.29 -6.93
N ALA A 144 -21.20 -6.80 -6.95
CA ALA A 144 -22.18 -7.16 -5.93
C ALA A 144 -22.55 -8.65 -6.03
N GLY A 145 -22.58 -9.33 -4.89
CA GLY A 145 -22.83 -10.77 -4.78
C GLY A 145 -21.65 -11.68 -5.14
N ARG A 146 -20.56 -11.13 -5.69
CA ARG A 146 -19.37 -11.87 -6.17
C ARG A 146 -18.35 -12.11 -5.07
N THR A 147 -17.51 -13.14 -5.25
CA THR A 147 -16.41 -13.45 -4.34
C THR A 147 -15.12 -12.79 -4.83
N ILE A 148 -14.54 -11.98 -3.95
CA ILE A 148 -13.41 -11.10 -4.24
C ILE A 148 -12.24 -11.46 -3.34
N GLU A 149 -11.03 -11.42 -3.91
CA GLU A 149 -9.78 -11.41 -3.17
C GLU A 149 -9.15 -10.03 -3.28
N ALA A 150 -8.93 -9.39 -2.13
CA ALA A 150 -8.25 -8.10 -2.01
C ALA A 150 -6.90 -8.31 -1.33
N THR A 151 -5.81 -8.05 -2.03
CA THR A 151 -4.44 -8.13 -1.50
C THR A 151 -3.90 -6.74 -1.18
N GLY A 152 -3.47 -6.54 0.06
CA GLY A 152 -2.86 -5.28 0.46
C GLY A 152 -2.68 -5.17 1.97
N LEU A 153 -2.21 -4.00 2.40
CA LEU A 153 -2.07 -3.67 3.81
C LEU A 153 -3.46 -3.56 4.45
N VAL A 154 -3.70 -4.30 5.52
CA VAL A 154 -4.88 -4.07 6.36
C VAL A 154 -4.68 -2.83 7.21
N GLU A 155 -5.59 -1.89 7.10
CA GLU A 155 -5.60 -0.64 7.85
C GLU A 155 -6.97 -0.39 8.51
N LEU A 156 -7.00 0.46 9.52
CA LEU A 156 -8.26 0.93 10.11
C LEU A 156 -8.60 2.31 9.54
N PHE A 157 -9.77 2.41 8.91
CA PHE A 157 -10.35 3.68 8.52
C PHE A 157 -11.61 3.94 9.33
N LYS A 158 -11.57 4.98 10.18
CA LYS A 158 -12.64 5.31 11.13
C LYS A 158 -13.06 4.08 11.97
N GLY A 159 -12.09 3.30 12.43
CA GLY A 159 -12.30 2.08 13.23
C GLY A 159 -12.73 0.84 12.45
N ARG A 160 -12.93 0.94 11.12
CA ARG A 160 -13.31 -0.19 10.27
C ARG A 160 -12.08 -0.76 9.54
N PRO A 161 -11.82 -2.07 9.59
CA PRO A 161 -10.78 -2.70 8.78
C PRO A 161 -11.01 -2.51 7.28
N GLN A 162 -9.96 -2.18 6.54
CA GLN A 162 -10.02 -2.08 5.09
C GLN A 162 -8.70 -2.45 4.42
N ILE A 163 -8.75 -2.72 3.11
CA ILE A 163 -7.58 -2.72 2.22
C ILE A 163 -7.81 -1.66 1.12
N MET A 164 -6.79 -0.82 0.89
CA MET A 164 -6.76 0.08 -0.26
C MET A 164 -6.21 -0.65 -1.50
N ILE A 165 -6.99 -0.59 -2.59
CA ILE A 165 -6.65 -1.16 -3.90
C ILE A 165 -6.10 -0.03 -4.77
N GLY A 166 -4.77 0.11 -4.79
CA GLY A 166 -4.08 1.15 -5.56
C GLY A 166 -3.76 0.74 -7.00
N VAL A 167 -3.73 -0.57 -7.29
CA VAL A 167 -3.47 -1.09 -8.64
C VAL A 167 -4.33 -2.33 -8.94
N PRO A 168 -4.65 -2.61 -10.22
CA PRO A 168 -5.56 -3.70 -10.57
C PRO A 168 -5.17 -5.09 -10.06
N VAL A 169 -3.87 -5.41 -10.01
CA VAL A 169 -3.38 -6.74 -9.58
C VAL A 169 -3.72 -7.08 -8.11
N GLN A 170 -4.05 -6.07 -7.30
CA GLN A 170 -4.45 -6.25 -5.90
C GLN A 170 -5.88 -6.77 -5.75
N LEU A 171 -6.68 -6.79 -6.81
CA LEU A 171 -8.07 -7.21 -6.76
C LEU A 171 -8.33 -8.34 -7.76
N LYS A 172 -8.85 -9.47 -7.28
CA LYS A 172 -9.25 -10.58 -8.13
C LYS A 172 -10.69 -10.97 -7.85
N ARG A 173 -11.43 -11.26 -8.90
CA ARG A 173 -12.73 -11.93 -8.81
C ARG A 173 -12.51 -13.42 -9.01
N ILE A 174 -13.15 -14.23 -8.19
CA ILE A 174 -12.96 -15.69 -8.17
C ILE A 174 -14.06 -16.43 -8.93
N ASP A 175 -15.21 -15.78 -9.13
CA ASP A 175 -16.39 -16.30 -9.82
C ASP A 175 -16.79 -15.50 -11.08
#